data_AF-A0A6P9CEX0-F1
#
_entry.id   AF-A0A6P9CEX0-F1
#
_cell.length_a   1.000
_cell.length_b   1.000
_cell.length_c   1.000
_cell.angle_alpha   90.00
_cell.angle_beta   90.00
_cell.angle_gamma   90.00
#
_symmetry.space_group_name_H-M   'P 1'
#
loop_
_entity.id
_entity.type
_entity.pdbx_description
1 polymer ?
#
loop_
_entity_poly.entity_id
_entity_poly.type
_entity_poly.pdbx_seq_one_letter_code
_entity_poly.pdbx_strand_id
1 'polypeptide(L)'
;MRLEFWRKAVEDIYQDNPPQQPVAIELWKAVRRQNLTKRWLMNIIDQREKNLDDRAYRDISELETYAENTQSALLYLTLETLGVRDIHADHAASHIGKAQGIVTCLRATPYHASRRKVFLPMDICMLHGVSQEDFIRNNEAKKIKDTVYDIASQAHVHLEHARSFKKNVPAKAFPAFLCTVAIEDYLHKIQKADFNVFHPSLHQKSTLLPLHLYIRSWKKAY
;
A
#
# COMPACT_ATOMS: atom_id res chain seq x y z
N MET A 1 -21.01 9.37 6.88
CA MET A 1 -22.03 9.28 5.80
C MET A 1 -21.57 8.44 4.60
N ARG A 2 -20.41 8.70 3.97
CA ARG A 2 -19.97 7.89 2.81
C ARG A 2 -19.42 6.49 3.17
N LEU A 3 -18.71 6.34 4.28
CA LEU A 3 -18.18 5.02 4.72
C LEU A 3 -19.28 4.13 5.29
N GLU A 4 -20.21 4.69 6.08
CA GLU A 4 -21.44 3.99 6.52
C GLU A 4 -22.27 3.42 5.36
N PHE A 5 -22.40 4.19 4.27
CA PHE A 5 -23.04 3.66 3.06
C PHE A 5 -22.31 2.42 2.53
N TRP A 6 -20.98 2.46 2.42
CA TRP A 6 -20.22 1.31 1.93
C TRP A 6 -20.21 0.13 2.90
N ARG A 7 -20.23 0.39 4.20
CA ARG A 7 -20.39 -0.63 5.24
C ARG A 7 -21.68 -1.40 5.03
N LYS A 8 -22.80 -0.67 4.93
CA LYS A 8 -24.11 -1.25 4.64
C LYS A 8 -24.14 -1.92 3.27
N ALA A 9 -23.55 -1.32 2.24
CA ALA A 9 -23.49 -1.92 0.91
C ALA A 9 -22.79 -3.29 0.94
N VAL A 10 -21.68 -3.43 1.67
CA VAL A 10 -21.01 -4.72 1.84
C VAL A 10 -21.90 -5.70 2.61
N GLU A 11 -22.56 -5.29 3.70
CA GLU A 11 -23.56 -6.14 4.38
C GLU A 11 -24.63 -6.67 3.41
N ASP A 12 -25.27 -5.77 2.66
CA ASP A 12 -26.34 -6.06 1.73
C ASP A 12 -25.88 -6.96 0.56
N ILE A 13 -24.64 -6.77 0.05
CA ILE A 13 -24.03 -7.62 -0.97
C ILE A 13 -23.93 -9.08 -0.50
N TYR A 14 -23.52 -9.31 0.75
CA TYR A 14 -23.40 -10.67 1.30
C TYR A 14 -24.75 -11.28 1.71
N GLN A 15 -25.83 -10.49 1.67
CA GLN A 15 -27.22 -10.94 1.82
C GLN A 15 -27.94 -11.12 0.48
N ASP A 16 -27.22 -11.11 -0.64
CA ASP A 16 -27.75 -11.22 -2.00
C ASP A 16 -28.71 -10.09 -2.40
N ASN A 17 -28.56 -8.90 -1.78
CA ASN A 17 -29.40 -7.72 -2.03
C ASN A 17 -28.55 -6.47 -2.32
N PRO A 18 -27.71 -6.45 -3.38
CA PRO A 18 -26.81 -5.33 -3.61
C PRO A 18 -27.57 -4.02 -3.87
N PRO A 19 -27.08 -2.87 -3.36
CA PRO A 19 -27.67 -1.59 -3.68
C PRO A 19 -27.56 -1.32 -5.19
N GLN A 20 -28.53 -0.57 -5.73
CA GLN A 20 -28.64 -0.24 -7.17
C GLN A 20 -27.61 0.82 -7.60
N GLN A 21 -26.33 0.50 -7.42
CA GLN A 21 -25.18 1.28 -7.85
C GLN A 21 -24.26 0.38 -8.68
N PRO A 22 -23.76 0.82 -9.85
CA PRO A 22 -22.97 -0.03 -10.76
C PRO A 22 -21.79 -0.74 -10.08
N VAL A 23 -21.04 -0.03 -9.24
CA VAL A 23 -19.89 -0.59 -8.53
C VAL A 23 -20.30 -1.68 -7.53
N ALA A 24 -21.40 -1.50 -6.81
CA ALA A 24 -21.88 -2.47 -5.84
C ALA A 24 -22.43 -3.74 -6.53
N ILE A 25 -23.10 -3.58 -7.67
CA ILE A 25 -23.59 -4.68 -8.49
C ILE A 25 -22.43 -5.51 -9.03
N GLU A 26 -21.38 -4.88 -9.57
CA GLU A 26 -20.21 -5.62 -10.06
C GLU A 26 -19.42 -6.28 -8.93
N LEU A 27 -19.29 -5.61 -7.77
CA LEU A 27 -18.69 -6.22 -6.59
C LEU A 27 -19.48 -7.44 -6.12
N TRP A 28 -20.81 -7.36 -6.12
CA TRP A 28 -21.68 -8.50 -5.80
C TRP A 28 -21.48 -9.69 -6.76
N LYS A 29 -21.41 -9.43 -8.07
CA LYS A 29 -21.09 -10.48 -9.07
C LYS A 29 -19.74 -11.13 -8.77
N ALA A 30 -18.73 -10.33 -8.41
CA ALA A 30 -17.40 -10.83 -8.06
C ALA A 30 -17.42 -11.67 -6.77
N VAL A 31 -18.10 -11.18 -5.73
CA VAL A 31 -18.30 -11.90 -4.45
C VAL A 31 -18.96 -13.25 -4.70
N ARG A 32 -20.04 -13.30 -5.48
CA ARG A 32 -20.73 -14.56 -5.80
C ARG A 32 -19.90 -15.52 -6.63
N ARG A 33 -19.16 -15.01 -7.62
CA ARG A 33 -18.37 -15.85 -8.54
C ARG A 33 -17.11 -16.41 -7.88
N GLN A 34 -16.44 -15.62 -7.04
CA GLN A 34 -15.11 -15.92 -6.50
C GLN A 34 -15.11 -16.22 -5.00
N ASN A 35 -16.28 -16.16 -4.35
CA ASN A 35 -16.43 -16.37 -2.92
C ASN A 35 -15.46 -15.49 -2.10
N LEU A 36 -15.48 -14.19 -2.40
CA LEU A 36 -14.57 -13.22 -1.76
C LEU A 36 -14.85 -13.13 -0.26
N THR A 37 -13.81 -13.01 0.55
CA THR A 37 -13.96 -12.97 2.01
C THR A 37 -14.42 -11.60 2.50
N LYS A 38 -15.62 -11.55 3.12
CA LYS A 38 -16.26 -10.32 3.63
C LYS A 38 -15.35 -9.50 4.55
N ARG A 39 -14.60 -10.20 5.41
CA ARG A 39 -13.69 -9.57 6.40
C ARG A 39 -12.73 -8.60 5.74
N TRP A 40 -12.16 -8.92 4.58
CA TRP A 40 -11.18 -8.05 3.92
C TRP A 40 -11.80 -6.74 3.43
N LEU A 41 -13.02 -6.78 2.89
CA LEU A 41 -13.77 -5.58 2.50
C LEU A 41 -14.11 -4.72 3.72
N MET A 42 -14.56 -5.35 4.81
CA MET A 42 -14.90 -4.64 6.05
C MET A 42 -13.68 -4.01 6.71
N ASN A 43 -12.53 -4.71 6.77
CA ASN A 43 -11.28 -4.18 7.30
C ASN A 43 -10.84 -2.90 6.57
N ILE A 44 -10.97 -2.86 5.24
CA ILE A 44 -10.63 -1.65 4.45
C ILE A 44 -11.52 -0.48 4.85
N ILE A 45 -12.82 -0.71 5.07
CA ILE A 45 -13.77 0.32 5.48
C ILE A 45 -13.45 0.80 6.90
N ASP A 46 -13.30 -0.12 7.85
CA ASP A 46 -12.99 0.15 9.26
C ASP A 46 -11.70 0.97 9.39
N GLN A 47 -10.66 0.57 8.66
CA GLN A 47 -9.36 1.20 8.78
C GLN A 47 -9.33 2.58 8.11
N ARG A 48 -10.12 2.79 7.04
CA ARG A 48 -10.30 4.12 6.44
C ARG A 48 -11.13 5.04 7.32
N GLU A 49 -12.11 4.51 8.03
CA GLU A 49 -12.93 5.27 8.98
C GLU A 49 -12.10 5.76 10.17
N LYS A 50 -11.29 4.87 10.77
CA LYS A 50 -10.36 5.23 11.85
C LYS A 50 -9.30 6.26 11.46
N ASN A 51 -9.00 6.38 10.16
CA ASN A 51 -8.03 7.32 9.62
C ASN A 51 -8.67 8.60 9.05
N LEU A 52 -9.94 8.89 9.38
CA LEU A 52 -10.59 10.14 8.98
C LEU A 52 -10.08 11.37 9.74
N ASP A 53 -9.54 11.17 10.94
CA ASP A 53 -9.04 12.25 11.78
C ASP A 53 -7.67 12.79 11.32
N ASP A 54 -7.11 12.22 10.24
CA ASP A 54 -5.85 12.64 9.63
C ASP A 54 -4.69 12.76 10.64
N ARG A 55 -4.63 11.87 11.63
CA ARG A 55 -3.53 11.82 12.60
C ARG A 55 -2.29 11.18 11.99
N ALA A 56 -1.11 11.67 12.40
CA ALA A 56 0.15 10.99 12.09
C ALA A 56 0.23 9.63 12.81
N TYR A 57 0.95 8.68 12.22
CA TYR A 57 1.21 7.39 12.87
C TYR A 57 2.20 7.57 14.02
N ARG A 58 1.93 6.97 15.17
CA ARG A 58 2.86 7.00 16.31
C ARG A 58 4.17 6.33 15.95
N ASP A 59 4.09 5.18 15.32
CA ASP A 59 5.23 4.34 15.01
C ASP A 59 5.08 3.63 13.66
N ILE A 60 6.16 3.00 13.19
CA ILE A 60 6.15 2.23 11.95
C ILE A 60 5.16 1.07 12.00
N SER A 61 4.94 0.47 13.18
CA SER A 61 4.03 -0.66 13.37
C SER A 61 2.56 -0.24 13.14
N GLU A 62 2.18 0.99 13.53
CA GLU A 62 0.85 1.54 13.27
C GLU A 62 0.62 1.75 11.76
N LEU A 63 1.64 2.27 11.05
CA LEU A 63 1.60 2.40 9.59
C LEU A 63 1.50 1.03 8.90
N GLU A 64 2.28 0.04 9.33
CA GLU A 64 2.19 -1.33 8.82
C GLU A 64 0.83 -1.95 9.10
N THR A 65 0.27 -1.75 10.29
CA THR A 65 -1.06 -2.26 10.65
C THR A 65 -2.15 -1.63 9.79
N TYR A 66 -2.03 -0.33 9.52
CA TYR A 66 -2.90 0.36 8.56
C TYR A 66 -2.77 -0.22 7.16
N ALA A 67 -1.53 -0.46 6.68
CA ALA A 67 -1.26 -1.02 5.37
C ALA A 67 -1.77 -2.47 5.23
N GLU A 68 -1.64 -3.29 6.27
CA GLU A 68 -2.15 -4.66 6.32
C GLU A 68 -3.66 -4.70 6.15
N ASN A 69 -4.38 -3.84 6.87
CA ASN A 69 -5.84 -3.78 6.82
C ASN A 69 -6.39 -3.00 5.63
N THR A 70 -5.53 -2.47 4.75
CA THR A 70 -5.96 -1.74 3.55
C THR A 70 -5.36 -2.31 2.27
N GLN A 71 -4.04 -2.21 2.10
CA GLN A 71 -3.33 -2.66 0.91
C GLN A 71 -3.21 -4.19 0.87
N SER A 72 -2.83 -4.85 1.97
CA SER A 72 -2.76 -6.32 2.00
C SER A 72 -4.15 -6.94 1.87
N ALA A 73 -5.16 -6.37 2.54
CA ALA A 73 -6.56 -6.77 2.38
C ALA A 73 -7.02 -6.76 0.91
N LEU A 74 -6.61 -5.75 0.13
CA LEU A 74 -6.90 -5.70 -1.30
C LEU A 74 -6.14 -6.77 -2.09
N LEU A 75 -4.90 -7.09 -1.72
CA LEU A 75 -4.12 -8.17 -2.33
C LEU A 75 -4.73 -9.54 -2.01
N TYR A 76 -5.21 -9.79 -0.79
CA TYR A 76 -5.93 -11.03 -0.44
C TYR A 76 -7.17 -11.21 -1.32
N LEU A 77 -7.98 -10.16 -1.47
CA LEU A 77 -9.14 -10.19 -2.38
C LEU A 77 -8.71 -10.43 -3.83
N THR A 78 -7.59 -9.85 -4.26
CA THR A 78 -7.06 -10.06 -5.61
C THR A 78 -6.61 -11.52 -5.81
N LEU A 79 -5.94 -12.13 -4.82
CA LEU A 79 -5.60 -13.55 -4.85
C LEU A 79 -6.85 -14.43 -4.93
N GLU A 80 -7.90 -14.11 -4.16
CA GLU A 80 -9.18 -14.82 -4.22
C GLU A 80 -9.82 -14.71 -5.62
N THR A 81 -9.77 -13.55 -6.28
CA THR A 81 -10.26 -13.41 -7.66
C THR A 81 -9.49 -14.26 -8.68
N LEU A 82 -8.24 -14.60 -8.38
CA LEU A 82 -7.40 -15.50 -9.19
C LEU A 82 -7.59 -16.98 -8.80
N GLY A 83 -8.47 -17.27 -7.84
CA GLY A 83 -8.70 -18.61 -7.30
C GLY A 83 -7.53 -19.13 -6.48
N VAL A 84 -6.73 -18.24 -5.88
CA VAL A 84 -5.60 -18.58 -5.02
C VAL A 84 -6.00 -18.43 -3.55
N ARG A 85 -5.92 -19.54 -2.81
CA ARG A 85 -6.03 -19.57 -1.34
C ARG A 85 -4.87 -20.40 -0.83
N ASP A 86 -3.75 -19.73 -0.57
CA ASP A 86 -2.47 -20.35 -0.24
C ASP A 86 -1.75 -19.51 0.83
N ILE A 87 -1.27 -20.16 1.89
CA ILE A 87 -0.68 -19.48 3.04
C ILE A 87 0.61 -18.73 2.67
N HIS A 88 1.40 -19.24 1.72
CA HIS A 88 2.63 -18.58 1.28
C HIS A 88 2.32 -17.37 0.40
N ALA A 89 1.29 -17.47 -0.44
CA ALA A 89 0.78 -16.33 -1.19
C ALA A 89 0.24 -15.25 -0.24
N ASP A 90 -0.47 -15.62 0.82
CA ASP A 90 -0.97 -14.67 1.82
C ASP A 90 0.19 -14.00 2.59
N HIS A 91 1.21 -14.76 3.01
CA HIS A 91 2.39 -14.16 3.62
C HIS A 91 3.11 -13.18 2.67
N ALA A 92 3.28 -13.54 1.40
CA ALA A 92 3.83 -12.64 0.40
C ALA A 92 2.97 -11.38 0.22
N ALA A 93 1.65 -11.53 0.11
CA ALA A 93 0.69 -10.43 0.00
C ALA A 93 0.73 -9.48 1.20
N SER A 94 0.85 -10.01 2.42
CA SER A 94 0.99 -9.21 3.64
C SER A 94 2.19 -8.28 3.56
N HIS A 95 3.37 -8.83 3.26
CA HIS A 95 4.59 -8.04 3.16
C HIS A 95 4.54 -7.04 1.99
N ILE A 96 4.02 -7.44 0.82
CA ILE A 96 3.86 -6.53 -0.33
C ILE A 96 2.91 -5.37 0.00
N GLY A 97 1.78 -5.66 0.66
CA GLY A 97 0.82 -4.63 1.05
C GLY A 97 1.40 -3.64 2.04
N LYS A 98 2.18 -4.10 3.03
CA LYS A 98 2.93 -3.24 3.95
C LYS A 98 3.94 -2.36 3.22
N ALA A 99 4.77 -2.94 2.34
CA ALA A 99 5.71 -2.18 1.52
C ALA A 99 4.98 -1.11 0.67
N GLN A 100 3.85 -1.46 0.07
CA GLN A 100 3.02 -0.55 -0.71
C GLN A 100 2.46 0.60 0.14
N GLY A 101 2.02 0.31 1.36
CA GLY A 101 1.54 1.32 2.31
C GLY A 101 2.63 2.32 2.69
N ILE A 102 3.83 1.83 3.04
CA ILE A 102 4.98 2.67 3.39
C ILE A 102 5.40 3.54 2.20
N VAL A 103 5.55 2.96 1.00
CA VAL A 103 5.90 3.72 -0.22
C VAL A 103 4.82 4.74 -0.58
N THR A 104 3.55 4.41 -0.39
CA THR A 104 2.46 5.36 -0.62
C THR A 104 2.56 6.55 0.35
N CYS A 105 2.88 6.29 1.61
CA CYS A 105 3.08 7.33 2.62
C CYS A 105 4.25 8.25 2.24
N LEU A 106 5.40 7.68 1.86
CA LEU A 106 6.57 8.44 1.39
C LEU A 106 6.21 9.30 0.17
N ARG A 107 5.64 8.69 -0.87
CA ARG A 107 5.29 9.39 -2.13
C ARG A 107 4.26 10.49 -1.93
N ALA A 108 3.37 10.36 -0.95
CA ALA A 108 2.36 11.36 -0.65
C ALA A 108 2.90 12.52 0.22
N THR A 109 4.12 12.40 0.78
CA THR A 109 4.69 13.39 1.69
C THR A 109 4.73 14.81 1.09
N PRO A 110 5.20 15.03 -0.15
CA PRO A 110 5.22 16.39 -0.72
C PRO A 110 3.83 17.01 -0.84
N TYR A 111 2.84 16.19 -1.25
CA TYR A 111 1.46 16.62 -1.35
C TYR A 111 0.86 16.98 0.02
N HIS A 112 1.08 16.14 1.04
CA HIS A 112 0.57 16.40 2.38
C HIS A 112 1.27 17.60 3.04
N ALA A 113 2.59 17.71 2.88
CA ALA A 113 3.39 18.82 3.40
C ALA A 113 2.90 20.16 2.84
N SER A 114 2.57 20.23 1.54
CA SER A 114 1.98 21.44 0.93
C SER A 114 0.64 21.86 1.55
N ARG A 115 -0.03 20.95 2.25
CA ARG A 115 -1.28 21.17 2.99
C ARG A 115 -1.07 21.17 4.50
N ARG A 116 0.18 21.36 4.94
CA ARG A 116 0.60 21.40 6.34
C ARG A 116 0.24 20.13 7.13
N LYS A 117 0.25 18.97 6.47
CA LYS A 117 0.03 17.65 7.07
C LYS A 117 1.23 16.75 6.82
N VAL A 118 1.55 15.91 7.80
CA VAL A 118 2.63 14.91 7.68
C VAL A 118 2.14 13.62 8.31
N PHE A 119 2.23 12.53 7.55
CA PHE A 119 1.72 11.21 7.95
C PHE A 119 2.85 10.19 8.12
N LEU A 120 4.09 10.63 8.31
CA LEU A 120 5.22 9.73 8.51
C LEU A 120 5.21 9.17 9.95
N PRO A 121 5.80 7.98 10.17
CA PRO A 121 5.98 7.41 11.51
C PRO A 121 6.76 8.34 12.44
N MET A 122 6.14 8.74 13.55
CA MET A 122 6.71 9.73 14.45
C MET A 122 7.89 9.22 15.26
N ASP A 123 7.95 7.92 15.58
CA ASP A 123 9.10 7.25 16.19
C ASP A 123 10.39 7.45 15.38
N ILE A 124 10.34 7.25 14.06
CA ILE A 124 11.50 7.41 13.17
C ILE A 124 11.83 8.90 13.00
N CYS A 125 10.82 9.78 12.90
CA CYS A 125 11.05 11.23 12.87
C CYS A 125 11.79 11.70 14.13
N MET A 126 11.36 11.22 15.30
CA MET A 126 11.97 11.52 16.59
C MET A 126 13.40 10.98 16.70
N LEU A 127 13.66 9.78 16.19
CA LEU A 127 15.00 9.17 16.18
C LEU A 127 16.04 10.10 15.51
N HIS A 128 15.65 10.78 14.43
CA HIS A 128 16.50 11.73 13.70
C HIS A 128 16.39 13.17 14.19
N GLY A 129 15.57 13.43 15.21
CA GLY A 129 15.30 14.77 15.72
C GLY A 129 14.65 15.69 14.67
N VAL A 130 13.74 15.14 13.86
CA VAL A 130 13.00 15.83 12.81
C VAL A 130 11.55 16.02 13.27
N SER A 131 11.06 17.24 13.16
CA SER A 131 9.67 17.59 13.43
C SER A 131 8.81 17.54 12.16
N GLN A 132 7.48 17.51 12.31
CA GLN A 132 6.58 17.63 11.16
C GLN A 132 6.75 18.98 10.42
N GLU A 133 7.07 20.04 11.16
CA GLU A 133 7.28 21.37 10.58
C GLU A 133 8.51 21.40 9.65
N ASP A 134 9.54 20.59 9.92
CA ASP A 134 10.72 20.49 9.04
C ASP A 134 10.35 19.96 7.65
N PHE A 135 9.45 18.97 7.59
CA PHE A 135 8.89 18.48 6.32
C PHE A 135 7.99 19.53 5.65
N ILE A 136 7.18 20.27 6.41
CA ILE A 136 6.29 21.31 5.86
C ILE A 136 7.10 22.45 5.24
N ARG A 137 8.20 22.84 5.87
CA ARG A 137 9.09 23.91 5.37
C ARG A 137 9.98 23.49 4.21
N ASN A 138 10.04 22.20 3.90
CA ASN A 138 11.03 21.63 2.98
C ASN A 138 12.44 22.15 3.29
N ASN A 139 12.82 22.09 4.56
CA ASN A 139 14.19 22.39 4.94
C ASN A 139 14.99 21.15 4.57
N GLU A 140 15.63 21.11 3.38
CA GLU A 140 16.36 19.96 2.79
C GLU A 140 17.58 19.50 3.63
N ALA A 141 17.41 19.41 4.94
CA ALA A 141 18.37 19.01 5.92
C ALA A 141 18.67 17.53 5.76
N LYS A 142 19.94 17.18 5.95
CA LYS A 142 20.43 15.80 5.99
C LYS A 142 19.54 14.89 6.85
N LYS A 143 19.05 15.38 8.00
CA LYS A 143 18.17 14.65 8.90
C LYS A 143 16.85 14.18 8.25
N ILE A 144 16.25 14.97 7.35
CA ILE A 144 15.04 14.58 6.62
C ILE A 144 15.35 13.39 5.70
N LYS A 145 16.46 13.47 4.96
CA LYS A 145 16.91 12.39 4.08
C LYS A 145 17.19 11.12 4.87
N ASP A 146 17.87 11.22 6.01
CA ASP A 146 18.17 10.09 6.90
C ASP A 146 16.85 9.47 7.45
N THR A 147 15.86 10.29 7.81
CA THR A 147 14.52 9.82 8.22
C THR A 147 13.81 9.07 7.09
N VAL A 148 13.84 9.63 5.88
CA VAL A 148 13.22 9.03 4.69
C VAL A 148 13.93 7.74 4.29
N TYR A 149 15.27 7.68 4.45
CA TYR A 149 16.08 6.48 4.23
C TYR A 149 15.63 5.34 5.14
N ASP A 150 15.47 5.58 6.44
CA ASP A 150 15.05 4.53 7.38
C ASP A 150 13.64 4.02 7.06
N ILE A 151 12.70 4.92 6.75
CA ILE A 151 11.33 4.53 6.38
C ILE A 151 11.33 3.75 5.06
N ALA A 152 12.08 4.20 4.05
CA ALA A 152 12.21 3.50 2.76
C ALA A 152 12.87 2.12 2.93
N SER A 153 13.81 2.00 3.86
CA SER A 153 14.47 0.73 4.19
C SER A 153 13.48 -0.28 4.76
N GLN A 154 12.52 0.14 5.60
CA GLN A 154 11.45 -0.75 6.08
C GLN A 154 10.60 -1.31 4.93
N ALA A 155 10.23 -0.47 3.96
CA ALA A 155 9.52 -0.94 2.76
C ALA A 155 10.34 -1.96 1.95
N HIS A 156 11.65 -1.72 1.82
CA HIS A 156 12.55 -2.64 1.12
C HIS A 156 12.66 -4.00 1.83
N VAL A 157 12.81 -4.01 3.16
CA VAL A 157 12.85 -5.23 3.98
C VAL A 157 11.57 -6.07 3.77
N HIS A 158 10.40 -5.43 3.72
CA HIS A 158 9.16 -6.15 3.41
C HIS A 158 9.18 -6.78 2.01
N LEU A 159 9.69 -6.10 0.98
CA LEU A 159 9.81 -6.71 -0.36
C LEU A 159 10.74 -7.92 -0.35
N GLU A 160 11.88 -7.84 0.33
CA GLU A 160 12.80 -8.98 0.46
C GLU A 160 12.14 -10.16 1.18
N HIS A 161 11.41 -9.90 2.27
CA HIS A 161 10.65 -10.95 2.96
C HIS A 161 9.57 -11.56 2.07
N ALA A 162 8.82 -10.76 1.30
CA ALA A 162 7.82 -11.28 0.36
C ALA A 162 8.44 -12.22 -0.69
N ARG A 163 9.65 -11.89 -1.17
CA ARG A 163 10.41 -12.69 -2.15
C ARG A 163 10.97 -13.98 -1.57
N SER A 164 11.24 -14.02 -0.27
CA SER A 164 11.68 -15.26 0.39
C SER A 164 10.66 -16.40 0.24
N PHE A 165 9.36 -16.07 0.12
CA PHE A 165 8.28 -17.04 -0.10
C PHE A 165 8.13 -17.50 -1.57
N LYS A 166 8.83 -16.87 -2.53
CA LYS A 166 8.61 -17.06 -3.98
C LYS A 166 8.57 -18.51 -4.43
N LYS A 167 9.40 -19.38 -3.85
CA LYS A 167 9.48 -20.81 -4.21
C LYS A 167 8.18 -21.57 -3.92
N ASN A 168 7.44 -21.15 -2.89
CA ASN A 168 6.24 -21.81 -2.42
C ASN A 168 4.95 -21.12 -2.93
N VAL A 169 5.06 -19.94 -3.53
CA VAL A 169 3.92 -19.20 -4.07
C VAL A 169 3.46 -19.81 -5.40
N PRO A 170 2.17 -20.13 -5.55
CA PRO A 170 1.64 -20.70 -6.78
C PRO A 170 1.74 -19.71 -7.95
N ALA A 171 2.04 -20.23 -9.15
CA ALA A 171 2.19 -19.43 -10.38
C ALA A 171 0.99 -18.53 -10.70
N LYS A 172 -0.22 -18.91 -10.27
CA LYS A 172 -1.45 -18.13 -10.44
C LYS A 172 -1.51 -16.86 -9.60
N ALA A 173 -0.70 -16.74 -8.54
CA ALA A 173 -0.67 -15.57 -7.66
C ALA A 173 0.11 -14.38 -8.23
N PHE A 174 1.09 -14.64 -9.11
CA PHE A 174 2.02 -13.63 -9.63
C PHE A 174 1.35 -12.37 -10.23
N PRO A 175 0.22 -12.46 -10.95
CA PRO A 175 -0.48 -11.27 -11.43
C PRO A 175 -0.90 -10.31 -10.30
N ALA A 176 -1.29 -10.83 -9.13
CA ALA A 176 -1.64 -10.00 -7.98
C ALA A 176 -0.44 -9.21 -7.44
N PHE A 177 0.77 -9.72 -7.64
CA PHE A 177 2.00 -9.14 -7.11
C PHE A 177 2.73 -8.21 -8.09
N LEU A 178 2.17 -7.95 -9.27
CA LEU A 178 2.77 -7.01 -10.25
C LEU A 178 2.89 -5.57 -9.71
N CYS A 179 2.14 -5.20 -8.68
CA CYS A 179 2.28 -3.89 -8.03
C CYS A 179 3.69 -3.68 -7.45
N THR A 180 4.43 -4.75 -7.09
CA THR A 180 5.82 -4.69 -6.63
C THR A 180 6.74 -3.93 -7.59
N VAL A 181 6.50 -4.02 -8.90
CA VAL A 181 7.27 -3.30 -9.92
C VAL A 181 7.22 -1.78 -9.70
N ALA A 182 6.05 -1.25 -9.35
CA ALA A 182 5.89 0.18 -9.08
C ALA A 182 6.48 0.59 -7.73
N ILE A 183 6.37 -0.29 -6.72
CA ILE A 183 6.97 -0.08 -5.39
C ILE A 183 8.49 0.02 -5.54
N GLU A 184 9.10 -0.92 -6.25
CA GLU A 184 10.53 -0.94 -6.52
C GLU A 184 11.00 0.23 -7.38
N ASP A 185 10.28 0.58 -8.44
CA ASP A 185 10.64 1.74 -9.28
C ASP A 185 10.74 3.00 -8.41
N TYR A 186 9.79 3.19 -7.48
CA TYR A 186 9.84 4.30 -6.54
C TYR A 186 11.02 4.21 -5.57
N LEU A 187 11.26 3.05 -4.95
CA LEU A 187 12.38 2.85 -4.02
C LEU A 187 13.75 3.09 -4.68
N HIS A 188 13.94 2.64 -5.93
CA HIS A 188 15.15 2.91 -6.69
C HIS A 188 15.30 4.41 -7.03
N LYS A 189 14.20 5.09 -7.36
CA LYS A 189 14.24 6.52 -7.68
C LYS A 189 14.53 7.39 -6.46
N ILE A 190 13.91 7.08 -5.31
CA ILE A 190 14.16 7.83 -4.07
C ILE A 190 15.59 7.60 -3.57
N GLN A 191 16.14 6.40 -3.74
CA GLN A 191 17.55 6.13 -3.49
C GLN A 191 18.48 6.96 -4.41
N LYS A 192 18.18 7.02 -5.71
CA LYS A 192 18.93 7.86 -6.67
C LYS A 192 18.82 9.36 -6.39
N ALA A 193 17.73 9.79 -5.75
CA ALA A 193 17.52 11.16 -5.31
C ALA A 193 18.13 11.45 -3.92
N ASP A 194 19.02 10.58 -3.41
CA ASP A 194 19.62 10.71 -2.09
C ASP A 194 18.57 10.88 -0.99
N PHE A 195 17.48 10.10 -1.11
CA PHE A 195 16.34 10.10 -0.21
C PHE A 195 15.66 11.47 -0.01
N ASN A 196 15.88 12.42 -0.93
CA ASN A 196 15.11 13.66 -0.98
C ASN A 196 13.69 13.37 -1.50
N VAL A 197 12.73 13.24 -0.58
CA VAL A 197 11.31 12.98 -0.90
C VAL A 197 10.65 14.10 -1.71
N PHE A 198 11.20 15.32 -1.70
CA PHE A 198 10.70 16.48 -2.45
C PHE A 198 11.31 16.60 -3.85
N HIS A 199 12.26 15.73 -4.22
CA HIS A 199 12.97 15.83 -5.48
C HIS A 199 12.03 15.72 -6.69
N PRO A 200 12.06 16.66 -7.66
CA PRO A 200 11.10 16.71 -8.77
C PRO A 200 11.04 15.44 -9.63
N SER A 201 12.14 14.69 -9.72
CA SER A 201 12.17 13.42 -10.48
C SER A 201 11.22 12.34 -9.93
N LEU A 202 10.87 12.41 -8.65
CA LEU A 202 9.95 11.47 -8.00
C LEU A 202 8.50 11.67 -8.45
N HIS A 203 8.16 12.86 -8.94
CA HIS A 203 6.82 13.21 -9.43
C HIS A 203 6.63 12.90 -10.92
N GLN A 204 7.70 12.50 -11.61
CA GLN A 204 7.64 12.16 -13.03
C GLN A 204 7.14 10.73 -13.24
N LYS A 205 6.24 10.55 -14.22
CA LYS A 205 5.76 9.24 -14.62
C LYS A 205 6.91 8.44 -15.25
N SER A 206 7.09 7.20 -14.84
CA SER A 206 8.02 6.27 -15.50
C SER A 206 7.45 5.84 -16.84
N THR A 207 8.05 6.30 -17.94
CA THR A 207 7.62 5.95 -19.31
C THR A 207 7.84 4.47 -19.63
N LEU A 208 8.81 3.82 -18.98
CA LEU A 208 9.16 2.41 -19.18
C LEU A 208 8.42 1.45 -18.23
N LEU A 209 7.59 1.96 -17.31
CA LEU A 209 6.87 1.12 -16.34
C LEU A 209 5.98 0.06 -17.00
N PRO A 210 5.21 0.35 -18.08
CA PRO A 210 4.44 -0.68 -18.77
C PRO A 210 5.31 -1.81 -19.34
N LEU A 211 6.49 -1.47 -19.88
CA LEU A 211 7.45 -2.45 -20.39
C LEU A 211 8.02 -3.31 -19.26
N HIS A 212 8.39 -2.70 -18.14
CA HIS A 212 8.87 -3.43 -16.96
C HIS A 212 7.80 -4.37 -16.40
N LEU A 213 6.55 -3.91 -16.30
CA LEU A 213 5.41 -4.73 -15.88
C LEU A 213 5.22 -5.93 -16.83
N TYR A 214 5.28 -5.70 -18.14
CA TYR A 214 5.17 -6.76 -19.13
C TYR A 214 6.28 -7.80 -18.98
N ILE A 215 7.55 -7.38 -18.90
CA ILE A 215 8.70 -8.28 -18.73
C ILE A 215 8.59 -9.08 -17.42
N ARG A 216 8.19 -8.43 -16.32
CA ARG A 216 8.01 -9.06 -15.01
C ARG A 216 6.89 -10.09 -14.99
N SER A 217 5.77 -9.78 -15.66
CA SER A 217 4.65 -10.71 -15.81
C SER A 217 5.07 -12.00 -16.51
N TRP A 218 5.94 -11.88 -17.52
CA TRP A 218 6.45 -13.02 -18.28
C TRP A 218 7.45 -13.87 -17.48
N LYS A 219 8.32 -13.21 -16.69
CA LYS A 219 9.33 -13.87 -15.85
C LYS A 219 8.76 -14.49 -14.57
N LYS A 220 7.47 -14.29 -14.26
CA LYS A 220 6.86 -14.67 -12.97
C LYS A 220 7.76 -14.25 -11.81
N ALA A 221 8.05 -12.95 -11.76
CA ALA A 221 8.90 -12.35 -10.74
C ALA A 221 8.20 -11.13 -10.14
N TYR A 222 8.14 -11.12 -8.81
CA TYR A 222 7.78 -9.99 -7.97
C TYR A 222 8.90 -9.82 -6.92
#